data_AF-A0A811PQP8-F1
#
_entry.id   AF-A0A811PQP8-F1
#
_cell.length_a   1.000
_cell.length_b   1.000
_cell.length_c   1.000
_cell.angle_alpha   90.00
_cell.angle_beta   90.00
_cell.angle_gamma   90.00
#
_symmetry.space_group_name_H-M   'P 1'
#
loop_
_entity.id
_entity.type
_entity.pdbx_description
1 polymer ?
#
loop_
_entity_poly.entity_id
_entity_poly.type
_entity_poly.pdbx_seq_one_letter_code
_entity_poly.pdbx_strand_id
1 'polypeptide(L)'
;MPALVIGTGLGPKHVGLSPCAPAGVNHTEFYDECAPPRYHVVVSDYGHLDMLDDDGVPYVINNSMCMRNTKDLARRAIGGAMVAFLRAKLEDHDEDLKAVLENSPGLSPAVLDPVEYDLA
;
A
#
# COMPACT_ATOMS: atom_id res chain seq x y z
N MET A 1 -9.80 -5.05 16.27
CA MET A 1 -9.21 -3.72 16.02
C MET A 1 -9.21 -3.53 14.52
N PRO A 2 -9.58 -2.35 14.00
CA PRO A 2 -9.53 -2.11 12.56
C PRO A 2 -8.09 -2.22 12.04
N ALA A 3 -7.88 -2.85 10.88
CA ALA A 3 -6.58 -3.00 10.25
C ALA A 3 -6.58 -2.47 8.82
N LEU A 4 -5.62 -1.62 8.47
CA LEU A 4 -5.34 -1.22 7.08
C LEU A 4 -4.03 -1.88 6.64
N VAL A 5 -4.11 -2.68 5.60
CA VAL A 5 -2.95 -3.29 4.94
C VAL A 5 -2.75 -2.56 3.60
N ILE A 6 -1.55 -1.99 3.42
CA ILE A 6 -1.19 -1.30 2.17
C ILE A 6 -0.18 -2.15 1.42
N GLY A 7 -0.56 -2.59 0.22
CA GLY A 7 0.25 -3.39 -0.68
C GLY A 7 0.93 -2.59 -1.78
N THR A 8 1.84 -3.24 -2.49
CA THR A 8 2.53 -2.67 -3.67
C THR A 8 2.60 -3.71 -4.78
N GLY A 9 2.26 -3.34 -6.02
CA GLY A 9 2.18 -4.31 -7.12
C GLY A 9 3.53 -4.71 -7.72
N LEU A 10 4.60 -3.93 -7.48
CA LEU A 10 5.96 -4.29 -7.88
C LEU A 10 6.70 -5.12 -6.82
N GLY A 11 6.13 -5.33 -5.63
CA GLY A 11 6.75 -6.08 -4.53
C GLY A 11 7.25 -7.49 -4.90
N PRO A 12 6.49 -8.30 -5.68
CA PRO A 12 6.93 -9.62 -6.14
C PRO A 12 8.00 -9.57 -7.25
N LYS A 13 8.19 -8.42 -7.90
CA LYS A 13 9.10 -8.27 -9.03
C LYS A 13 10.50 -7.87 -8.55
N HIS A 14 11.52 -8.50 -9.14
CA HIS A 14 12.92 -8.31 -8.74
C HIS A 14 13.86 -8.49 -9.94
N VAL A 15 15.10 -8.03 -9.79
CA VAL A 15 16.18 -8.24 -10.78
C VAL A 15 17.37 -8.86 -10.06
N GLY A 16 17.47 -10.19 -10.13
CA GLY A 16 18.59 -10.96 -9.58
C GLY A 16 18.26 -11.64 -8.24
N LEU A 17 18.38 -10.91 -7.13
CA LEU A 17 18.14 -11.44 -5.77
C LEU A 17 16.65 -11.68 -5.51
N SER A 18 16.33 -12.45 -4.46
CA SER A 18 14.94 -12.74 -4.08
C SER A 18 14.11 -11.47 -3.85
N PRO A 19 12.80 -11.49 -4.19
CA PRO A 19 11.94 -10.33 -4.03
C PRO A 19 11.71 -9.99 -2.55
N CYS A 20 11.58 -8.70 -2.25
CA CYS A 20 11.30 -8.21 -0.90
C CYS A 20 9.90 -8.62 -0.39
N ALA A 21 8.93 -8.76 -1.29
CA ALA A 21 7.55 -9.15 -0.97
C ALA A 21 7.05 -10.19 -1.99
N PRO A 22 7.53 -11.44 -1.90
CA PRO A 22 7.17 -12.50 -2.84
C PRO A 22 5.66 -12.76 -2.85
N ALA A 23 5.13 -13.15 -4.02
CA ALA A 23 3.72 -13.54 -4.13
C ALA A 23 3.41 -14.73 -3.20
N GLY A 24 2.27 -14.67 -2.51
CA GLY A 24 1.83 -15.70 -1.55
C GLY A 24 2.45 -15.60 -0.15
N VAL A 25 3.33 -14.62 0.11
CA VAL A 25 3.86 -14.30 1.46
C VAL A 25 3.96 -12.78 1.66
N ASN A 26 3.04 -12.03 1.05
CA ASN A 26 3.07 -10.56 1.02
C ASN A 26 1.81 -9.96 1.70
N HIS A 27 1.52 -8.69 1.37
CA HIS A 27 0.35 -7.95 1.85
C HIS A 27 -0.99 -8.70 1.75
N THR A 28 -1.15 -9.59 0.77
CA THR A 28 -2.38 -10.41 0.62
C THR A 28 -2.57 -11.34 1.82
N GLU A 29 -1.51 -12.09 2.21
CA GLU A 29 -1.55 -12.95 3.39
C GLU A 29 -1.77 -12.15 4.68
N PHE A 30 -1.13 -10.98 4.80
CA PHE A 30 -1.34 -10.13 5.97
C PHE A 30 -2.78 -9.64 6.08
N TYR A 31 -3.45 -9.35 4.96
CA TYR A 31 -4.86 -8.99 4.94
C TYR A 31 -5.76 -10.18 5.30
N ASP A 32 -5.46 -11.36 4.77
CA ASP A 32 -6.25 -12.59 5.02
C ASP A 32 -6.19 -13.04 6.49
N GLU A 33 -5.05 -12.82 7.16
CA GLU A 33 -4.84 -13.10 8.58
C GLU A 33 -5.43 -12.02 9.52
N CYS A 34 -5.82 -10.86 9.00
CA CYS A 34 -6.46 -9.83 9.81
C CYS A 34 -7.92 -10.19 10.15
N ALA A 35 -8.29 -10.09 11.42
CA ALA A 35 -9.70 -10.11 11.80
C ALA A 35 -10.42 -8.83 11.34
N PRO A 36 -11.68 -8.90 10.89
CA PRO A 36 -12.44 -7.70 10.55
C PRO A 36 -12.64 -6.73 11.73
N PRO A 37 -12.82 -5.41 11.47
CA PRO A 37 -12.83 -4.79 10.16
C PRO A 37 -11.41 -4.62 9.56
N ARG A 38 -11.22 -5.06 8.32
CA ARG A 38 -9.94 -5.03 7.60
C ARG A 38 -10.09 -4.35 6.26
N TYR A 39 -9.04 -3.67 5.83
CA TYR A 39 -8.98 -2.90 4.59
C TYR A 39 -7.68 -3.21 3.88
N HIS A 40 -7.73 -3.33 2.56
CA HIS A 40 -6.59 -3.62 1.71
C HIS A 40 -6.58 -2.69 0.52
N VAL A 41 -5.48 -1.95 0.36
CA VAL A 41 -5.28 -1.02 -0.75
C VAL A 41 -3.92 -1.29 -1.35
N VAL A 42 -3.86 -1.52 -2.66
CA VAL A 42 -2.60 -1.79 -3.36
C VAL A 42 -2.24 -0.63 -4.27
N VAL A 43 -1.03 -0.08 -4.09
CA VAL A 43 -0.47 0.88 -5.04
C VAL A 43 0.20 0.10 -6.17
N SER A 44 -0.55 -0.13 -7.26
CA SER A 44 -0.26 -1.20 -8.24
C SER A 44 1.07 -1.02 -8.99
N ASP A 45 1.41 0.21 -9.34
CA ASP A 45 2.56 0.52 -10.19
C ASP A 45 3.84 0.84 -9.41
N TYR A 46 3.86 0.56 -8.10
CA TYR A 46 4.92 0.95 -7.17
C TYR A 46 5.46 -0.24 -6.41
N GLY A 47 6.65 -0.10 -5.83
CA GLY A 47 7.32 -1.11 -5.03
C GLY A 47 7.51 -0.72 -3.57
N HIS A 48 7.92 -1.69 -2.76
CA HIS A 48 7.99 -1.57 -1.30
C HIS A 48 8.85 -0.37 -0.83
N LEU A 49 9.95 -0.08 -1.54
CA LEU A 49 10.88 0.99 -1.17
C LEU A 49 10.43 2.38 -1.65
N ASP A 50 9.35 2.47 -2.44
CA ASP A 50 8.83 3.76 -2.90
C ASP A 50 8.19 4.56 -1.77
N MET A 51 7.84 3.91 -0.66
CA MET A 51 7.38 4.57 0.58
C MET A 51 8.53 5.23 1.37
N LEU A 52 9.77 4.79 1.18
CA LEU A 52 10.90 5.30 1.96
C LEU A 52 11.38 6.66 1.43
N ASP A 53 12.03 7.42 2.30
CA ASP A 53 12.77 8.64 1.93
C ASP A 53 13.86 8.35 0.88
N ASP A 54 14.40 9.41 0.29
CA ASP A 54 15.39 9.29 -0.78
C ASP A 54 16.73 8.77 -0.28
N ASP A 55 17.04 9.04 0.98
CA ASP A 55 18.28 8.66 1.64
C ASP A 55 18.16 7.33 2.40
N GLY A 56 19.30 6.63 2.57
CA GLY A 56 19.40 5.53 3.54
C GLY A 56 19.11 4.12 3.01
N VAL A 57 18.77 3.95 1.72
CA VAL A 57 18.58 2.61 1.13
C VAL A 57 19.79 2.22 0.25
N PRO A 58 20.57 1.18 0.62
CA PRO A 58 21.67 0.70 -0.19
C PRO A 58 21.22 0.36 -1.62
N TYR A 59 22.02 0.75 -2.62
CA TYR A 59 21.70 0.57 -4.05
C TYR A 59 21.28 -0.86 -4.40
N VAL A 60 21.93 -1.87 -3.82
CA VAL A 60 21.63 -3.29 -4.05
C VAL A 60 20.22 -3.66 -3.59
N ILE A 61 19.78 -3.18 -2.42
CA ILE A 61 18.42 -3.40 -1.93
C ILE A 61 17.43 -2.68 -2.84
N ASN A 62 17.79 -1.48 -3.25
CA ASN A 62 16.95 -0.58 -4.02
C ASN A 62 16.77 -0.97 -5.50
N ASN A 63 17.71 -1.72 -6.09
CA ASN A 63 17.65 -2.11 -7.51
C ASN A 63 17.57 -3.62 -7.77
N SER A 64 17.99 -4.47 -6.84
CA SER A 64 18.05 -5.91 -7.07
C SER A 64 16.88 -6.68 -6.46
N MET A 65 16.42 -6.28 -5.27
CA MET A 65 15.37 -7.02 -4.53
C MET A 65 13.97 -6.42 -4.67
N CYS A 66 13.87 -5.12 -4.92
CA CYS A 66 12.60 -4.41 -5.03
C CYS A 66 12.60 -3.59 -6.34
N MET A 67 11.67 -3.86 -7.25
CA MET A 67 11.39 -2.93 -8.35
C MET A 67 10.74 -1.65 -7.82
N ARG A 68 10.84 -0.54 -8.57
CA ARG A 68 10.48 0.79 -8.09
C ARG A 68 9.82 1.67 -9.16
N ASN A 69 9.22 2.76 -8.71
CA ASN A 69 8.69 3.83 -9.54
C ASN A 69 8.88 5.20 -8.85
N THR A 70 8.03 6.18 -9.11
CA THR A 70 8.17 7.56 -8.63
C THR A 70 7.77 7.65 -7.15
N LYS A 71 8.75 7.78 -6.25
CA LYS A 71 8.52 7.79 -4.80
C LYS A 71 7.52 8.84 -4.32
N ASP A 72 7.53 10.05 -4.89
CA ASP A 72 6.59 11.14 -4.50
C ASP A 72 5.12 10.70 -4.58
N LEU A 73 4.74 10.11 -5.72
CA LEU A 73 3.36 9.69 -5.96
C LEU A 73 2.97 8.53 -5.04
N ALA A 74 3.87 7.57 -4.82
CA ALA A 74 3.67 6.48 -3.87
C ALA A 74 3.45 7.01 -2.45
N ARG A 75 4.35 7.86 -1.94
CA ARG A 75 4.28 8.43 -0.59
C ARG A 75 2.99 9.21 -0.39
N ARG A 76 2.58 10.01 -1.37
CA ARG A 76 1.33 10.79 -1.30
C ARG A 76 0.09 9.90 -1.29
N ALA A 77 0.06 8.85 -2.13
CA ALA A 77 -1.05 7.90 -2.15
C ALA A 77 -1.14 7.09 -0.84
N ILE A 78 -0.01 6.52 -0.39
CA ILE A 78 0.08 5.75 0.86
C ILE A 78 -0.26 6.62 2.06
N GLY A 79 0.33 7.81 2.16
CA GLY A 79 0.06 8.77 3.22
C GLY A 79 -1.40 9.20 3.25
N GLY A 80 -2.00 9.44 2.08
CA GLY A 80 -3.43 9.75 1.96
C GLY A 80 -4.31 8.62 2.51
N ALA A 81 -4.06 7.37 2.12
CA ALA A 81 -4.79 6.20 2.61
C ALA A 81 -4.62 6.01 4.14
N MET A 82 -3.40 6.19 4.66
CA MET A 82 -3.13 6.12 6.10
C MET A 82 -3.91 7.20 6.88
N VAL A 83 -3.89 8.46 6.41
CA VAL A 83 -4.60 9.56 7.06
C VAL A 83 -6.10 9.33 7.02
N ALA A 84 -6.65 8.96 5.86
CA ALA A 84 -8.08 8.67 5.71
C ALA A 84 -8.55 7.58 6.69
N PHE A 85 -7.77 6.49 6.80
CA PHE A 85 -8.06 5.42 7.76
C PHE A 85 -7.97 5.87 9.21
N LEU A 86 -6.91 6.59 9.59
CA LEU A 86 -6.73 7.05 10.97
C LEU A 86 -7.84 8.03 11.39
N ARG A 87 -8.24 8.97 10.51
CA ARG A 87 -9.36 9.88 10.77
C ARG A 87 -10.67 9.13 10.94
N ALA A 88 -10.94 8.15 10.09
CA ALA A 88 -12.15 7.32 10.20
C ALA A 88 -12.20 6.52 11.51
N LYS A 89 -11.05 6.01 12.00
CA LYS A 89 -11.01 5.14 13.18
C LYS A 89 -10.79 5.85 14.50
N LEU A 90 -10.19 7.05 14.48
CA LEU A 90 -9.87 7.81 15.69
C LEU A 90 -10.74 9.05 15.89
N GLU A 91 -11.27 9.63 14.81
CA GLU A 91 -12.04 10.88 14.84
C GLU A 91 -13.50 10.71 14.38
N ASP A 92 -13.93 9.51 13.98
CA ASP A 92 -15.26 9.23 13.41
C ASP A 92 -15.55 10.00 12.10
N HIS A 93 -14.49 10.45 11.41
CA HIS A 93 -14.54 11.13 10.11
C HIS A 93 -14.23 10.15 8.97
N ASP A 94 -15.26 9.46 8.45
CA ASP A 94 -15.09 8.33 7.53
C ASP A 94 -15.20 8.65 6.03
N GLU A 95 -15.48 9.91 5.67
CA GLU A 95 -15.76 10.34 4.30
C GLU A 95 -14.55 10.10 3.37
N ASP A 96 -13.36 10.47 3.83
CA ASP A 96 -12.11 10.28 3.08
C ASP A 96 -11.83 8.78 2.86
N LEU A 97 -12.07 7.95 3.89
CA LEU A 97 -11.85 6.50 3.78
C LEU A 97 -12.84 5.88 2.79
N LYS A 98 -14.12 6.28 2.80
CA LYS A 98 -15.11 5.85 1.81
C LYS A 98 -14.67 6.22 0.40
N ALA A 99 -14.20 7.45 0.18
CA ALA A 99 -13.72 7.88 -1.14
C ALA A 99 -12.55 7.02 -1.64
N VAL A 100 -11.62 6.65 -0.74
CA VAL A 100 -10.51 5.72 -1.05
C VAL A 100 -11.03 4.33 -1.41
N LEU A 101 -11.98 3.80 -0.64
CA LEU A 101 -12.56 2.46 -0.86
C LEU A 101 -13.40 2.37 -2.14
N GLU A 102 -14.06 3.46 -2.52
CA GLU A 102 -14.77 3.60 -3.79
C GLU A 102 -13.83 3.81 -4.99
N ASN A 103 -12.52 3.94 -4.75
CA ASN A 103 -11.50 4.22 -5.76
C ASN A 103 -11.90 5.41 -6.67
N SER A 104 -12.36 6.49 -6.05
CA SER A 104 -12.91 7.65 -6.78
C SER A 104 -11.90 8.23 -7.80
N PRO A 105 -12.31 8.47 -9.07
CA PRO A 105 -11.41 8.99 -10.10
C PRO A 105 -10.73 10.30 -9.68
N GLY A 106 -9.40 10.35 -9.80
CA GLY A 106 -8.60 11.54 -9.50
C GLY A 106 -8.36 11.80 -8.01
N LEU A 107 -8.83 10.93 -7.11
CA LEU A 107 -8.59 11.04 -5.67
C LEU A 107 -7.12 10.80 -5.32
N SER A 108 -6.56 9.69 -5.81
CA SER A 108 -5.19 9.27 -5.53
C SER A 108 -4.25 9.70 -6.66
N PRO A 109 -3.03 10.17 -6.34
CA PRO A 109 -1.99 10.45 -7.34
C PRO A 109 -1.39 9.16 -7.95
N ALA A 110 -1.70 7.99 -7.38
CA ALA A 110 -1.28 6.68 -7.86
C ALA A 110 -2.49 5.75 -8.04
N VAL A 111 -2.39 4.80 -8.97
CA VAL A 111 -3.43 3.78 -9.19
C VAL A 111 -3.54 2.90 -7.95
N LEU A 112 -4.76 2.81 -7.42
CA LEU A 112 -5.13 1.93 -6.32
C LEU A 112 -5.88 0.73 -6.89
N ASP A 113 -5.24 -0.42 -6.96
CA ASP A 113 -5.83 -1.65 -7.51
C ASP A 113 -5.05 -2.90 -7.06
N PRO A 114 -5.68 -3.87 -6.36
CA PRO A 114 -7.07 -3.86 -5.88
C PRO A 114 -7.31 -2.94 -4.66
N VAL A 115 -8.59 -2.66 -4.43
CA VAL A 115 -9.11 -2.03 -3.21
C VAL A 115 -10.21 -2.94 -2.65
N GLU A 116 -9.96 -3.48 -1.45
CA GLU A 116 -10.81 -4.50 -0.82
C GLU A 116 -11.03 -4.16 0.66
N TYR A 117 -12.15 -4.60 1.21
CA TYR A 117 -12.42 -4.46 2.64
C TYR A 117 -13.47 -5.46 3.12
N ASP A 118 -13.41 -5.76 4.41
CA ASP A 118 -14.32 -6.64 5.12
C ASP A 118 -14.66 -6.01 6.47
N LEU A 119 -15.95 -5.83 6.75
CA LEU A 119 -16.44 -5.18 7.97
C LEU A 119 -17.09 -6.17 8.95
N ALA A 120 -17.12 -7.47 8.64
CA ALA A 120 -17.99 -8.48 9.24
C ALA A 120 -17.41 -9.21 10.46
#